data_AF-A0A671W465-F1
#
_entry.id   AF-A0A671W465-F1
#
_cell.length_a   1.000
_cell.length_b   1.000
_cell.length_c   1.000
_cell.angle_alpha   90.00
_cell.angle_beta   90.00
_cell.angle_gamma   90.00
#
_symmetry.space_group_name_H-M   'P 1'
#
loop_
_entity.id
_entity.type
_entity.pdbx_description
1 polymer ?
#
loop_
_entity_poly.entity_id
_entity_poly.type
_entity_poly.pdbx_seq_one_letter_code
_entity_poly.pdbx_strand_id
1 'polypeptide(L)'
;CVCVCVCVLQYLPSTAVNTTLRLQELRERMRPLNISAYIIPGTDAHLSEYIAPRDNRVAFMTGFTGSAGTAVVTQTKAALWTDSRYWVQAERQMDCNWELEKDVSISSVAEWLINEVPPGGEIGFDPFLFSLRKCPFCLPPDCQSWLTSIKLLAQVDGKLLMEPPDATQTVYLVIDSTWQMKVDHIRNQMRDNPYEPTALLLSALDETAWLFNLRGNDIPYNPFFYSYTLLTMDDIWLFVHLDRVTDELKEYLNASCVGSLCVQLKSYDTVRDDLQKYVAQPGVKVWIGTEYTNYALYELITPEKLMTSSYSPVLTTKAVKDETEQRILRDAHVRDAVAVIQLLMWLEKAVPEGKETELTAAEYVNNYSRGPSFETISASGPNAALAHYSPTEESSRRLTVDEMYLVDSGGQYLDGTTDITRTVHWGTPTDMQREAFTRVLMGNIEISRTIFPSGTRGANMEMLGRRALWQVGLNYGHGTGHGVGNYFGVHEWPVGFQTNNIPFRSGMFTSIEPGYYKDNDFGIRIEDVAVIVPVQTKYGHNYLTFDTVSLVPYDRKLIDTSLLSSEQLKWLDNYYETIRRLMGPELDRQGLHEEKAWMLKHTEPFMESGSSASSTSFKVSRSLSLCSV
;
A
#
# COMPACT_ATOMS: atom_id res chain seq x y z
N CYS A 1 38.20 -12.83 -14.31
CA CYS A 1 38.59 -12.52 -12.93
C CYS A 1 37.33 -12.28 -12.13
N VAL A 2 36.94 -13.24 -11.28
CA VAL A 2 35.87 -13.01 -10.29
C VAL A 2 36.42 -11.96 -9.34
N CYS A 3 35.76 -10.80 -9.24
CA CYS A 3 36.06 -9.85 -8.17
C CYS A 3 35.60 -10.51 -6.88
N VAL A 4 36.46 -11.31 -6.27
CA VAL A 4 36.25 -11.78 -4.90
C VAL A 4 36.39 -10.52 -4.04
N CYS A 5 35.46 -10.31 -3.10
CA CYS A 5 35.48 -9.23 -2.11
C CYS A 5 36.73 -9.39 -1.20
N VAL A 6 37.92 -9.14 -1.75
CA VAL A 6 39.22 -9.21 -1.09
C VAL A 6 40.01 -8.02 -1.59
N CYS A 7 40.42 -7.17 -0.63
CA CYS A 7 41.30 -6.01 -0.75
C CYS A 7 40.67 -4.62 -0.92
N VAL A 8 39.70 -4.26 -0.06
CA VAL A 8 39.84 -3.10 0.84
C VAL A 8 39.11 -3.44 2.13
N LEU A 9 39.74 -3.27 3.30
CA LEU A 9 39.07 -3.29 4.61
C LEU A 9 38.10 -2.10 4.70
N GLN A 10 37.01 -2.11 3.94
CA GLN A 10 35.83 -1.35 4.29
C GLN A 10 35.12 -2.17 5.36
N TYR A 11 34.99 -1.60 6.56
CA TYR A 11 34.13 -2.14 7.59
C TYR A 11 32.72 -2.25 7.00
N LEU A 12 32.32 -3.46 6.64
CA LEU A 12 30.92 -3.71 6.28
C LEU A 12 30.10 -3.49 7.55
N PRO A 13 28.98 -2.75 7.47
CA PRO A 13 28.04 -2.63 8.58
C PRO A 13 27.70 -4.03 9.11
N SER A 14 27.47 -4.18 10.42
CA SER A 14 27.09 -5.47 11.01
C SER A 14 25.79 -6.03 10.41
N THR A 15 24.99 -5.19 9.77
CA THR A 15 23.76 -5.50 9.05
C THR A 15 23.96 -5.98 7.62
N ALA A 16 25.18 -5.91 7.07
CA ALA A 16 25.45 -6.30 5.69
C ALA A 16 25.58 -7.82 5.54
N VAL A 17 24.93 -8.39 4.52
CA VAL A 17 24.95 -9.83 4.25
C VAL A 17 25.98 -10.14 3.17
N ASN A 18 26.91 -11.06 3.42
CA ASN A 18 27.85 -11.51 2.37
C ASN A 18 27.13 -12.43 1.37
N THR A 19 27.00 -11.96 0.12
CA THR A 19 26.25 -12.59 -0.96
C THR A 19 27.13 -13.29 -2.01
N THR A 20 28.45 -13.33 -1.79
CA THR A 20 29.45 -13.83 -2.76
C THR A 20 29.12 -15.22 -3.30
N LEU A 21 28.78 -16.17 -2.42
CA LEU A 21 28.45 -17.54 -2.83
C LEU A 21 27.11 -17.62 -3.59
N ARG A 22 26.11 -16.82 -3.18
CA ARG A 22 24.78 -16.77 -3.83
C ARG A 22 24.91 -16.26 -5.27
N LEU A 23 25.72 -15.22 -5.48
CA LEU A 23 26.05 -14.70 -6.82
C LEU A 23 26.83 -15.70 -7.67
N GLN A 24 27.78 -16.42 -7.09
CA GLN A 24 28.54 -17.45 -7.81
C GLN A 24 27.61 -18.57 -8.32
N GLU A 25 26.73 -19.08 -7.47
CA GLU A 25 25.78 -20.13 -7.83
C GLU A 25 24.83 -19.70 -8.94
N LEU A 26 24.26 -18.48 -8.85
CA LEU A 26 23.38 -17.96 -9.90
C LEU A 26 24.13 -17.84 -11.24
N ARG A 27 25.35 -17.31 -11.24
CA ARG A 27 26.18 -17.18 -12.44
C ARG A 27 26.53 -18.53 -13.06
N GLU A 28 26.80 -19.56 -12.23
CA GLU A 28 27.05 -20.92 -12.69
C GLU A 28 25.84 -21.54 -13.40
N ARG A 29 24.62 -21.24 -12.93
CA ARG A 29 23.37 -21.66 -13.57
C ARG A 29 23.07 -20.89 -14.85
N MET A 30 23.43 -19.61 -14.93
CA MET A 30 23.24 -18.79 -16.13
C MET A 30 24.11 -19.25 -17.31
N ARG A 31 25.36 -19.68 -17.06
CA ARG A 31 26.34 -20.05 -18.11
C ARG A 31 25.87 -21.12 -19.11
N PRO A 32 25.39 -22.31 -18.69
CA PRO A 32 24.99 -23.36 -19.64
C PRO A 32 23.77 -22.99 -20.48
N LEU A 33 23.03 -21.96 -20.09
CA LEU A 33 21.82 -21.48 -20.75
C LEU A 33 22.10 -20.22 -21.60
N ASN A 34 23.36 -19.81 -21.74
CA ASN A 34 23.79 -18.60 -22.45
C ASN A 34 23.13 -17.30 -21.94
N ILE A 35 22.67 -17.29 -20.69
CA ILE A 35 22.08 -16.11 -20.06
C ILE A 35 23.22 -15.15 -19.63
N SER A 36 23.20 -13.95 -20.18
CA SER A 36 24.17 -12.87 -19.96
C SER A 36 23.81 -12.01 -18.75
N ALA A 37 22.51 -11.76 -18.54
CA ALA A 37 21.97 -11.05 -17.38
C ALA A 37 20.70 -11.73 -16.87
N TYR A 38 20.41 -11.60 -15.57
CA TYR A 38 19.19 -12.11 -14.95
C TYR A 38 18.53 -11.04 -14.08
N ILE A 39 17.22 -10.80 -14.30
CA ILE A 39 16.44 -9.78 -13.59
C ILE A 39 15.61 -10.43 -12.49
N ILE A 40 15.67 -9.86 -11.28
CA ILE A 40 15.05 -10.39 -10.05
C ILE A 40 14.25 -9.25 -9.39
N PRO A 41 12.94 -9.18 -9.64
CA PRO A 41 12.08 -8.17 -9.01
C PRO A 41 11.72 -8.56 -7.57
N GLY A 42 11.50 -7.56 -6.71
CA GLY A 42 11.02 -7.73 -5.35
C GLY A 42 9.53 -8.03 -5.30
N THR A 43 9.13 -9.22 -5.75
CA THR A 43 7.73 -9.64 -5.80
C THR A 43 7.59 -11.18 -5.85
N ASP A 44 6.37 -11.69 -5.71
CA ASP A 44 6.00 -13.09 -5.92
C ASP A 44 5.25 -13.33 -7.26
N ALA A 45 4.76 -14.56 -7.46
CA ALA A 45 4.02 -15.00 -8.65
C ALA A 45 2.63 -14.36 -8.84
N HIS A 46 2.19 -13.58 -7.86
CA HIS A 46 0.90 -12.88 -7.82
C HIS A 46 1.07 -11.36 -7.77
N LEU A 47 2.32 -10.90 -7.90
CA LEU A 47 2.67 -9.49 -7.90
C LEU A 47 2.32 -8.78 -6.58
N SER A 48 2.40 -9.53 -5.47
CA SER A 48 2.15 -9.05 -4.11
C SER A 48 3.20 -8.00 -3.69
N GLU A 49 2.74 -6.97 -2.97
CA GLU A 49 3.62 -5.97 -2.38
C GLU A 49 4.37 -6.51 -1.16
N TYR A 50 3.63 -7.01 -0.17
CA TYR A 50 4.20 -7.81 0.90
C TYR A 50 4.39 -9.23 0.39
N ILE A 51 5.55 -9.80 0.64
CA ILE A 51 5.94 -11.11 0.14
C ILE A 51 6.24 -12.04 1.30
N ALA A 52 5.79 -13.29 1.19
CA ALA A 52 6.16 -14.32 2.14
C ALA A 52 7.69 -14.51 2.13
N PRO A 53 8.32 -14.82 3.28
CA PRO A 53 9.77 -15.02 3.35
C PRO A 53 10.32 -15.99 2.29
N ARG A 54 9.56 -17.04 1.97
CA ARG A 54 9.90 -18.03 0.93
C ARG A 54 10.04 -17.44 -0.48
N ASP A 55 9.38 -16.33 -0.76
CA ASP A 55 9.34 -15.67 -2.07
C ASP A 55 10.23 -14.41 -2.13
N ASN A 56 10.87 -14.02 -1.02
CA ASN A 56 11.74 -12.84 -0.96
C ASN A 56 13.12 -13.06 -1.60
N ARG A 57 13.11 -13.20 -2.94
CA ARG A 57 14.28 -13.47 -3.79
C ARG A 57 15.29 -12.32 -3.76
N VAL A 58 14.84 -11.08 -3.68
CA VAL A 58 15.73 -9.90 -3.61
C VAL A 58 16.49 -9.91 -2.29
N ALA A 59 15.82 -10.07 -1.14
CA ALA A 59 16.51 -10.15 0.14
C ALA A 59 17.48 -11.33 0.21
N PHE A 60 17.07 -12.48 -0.33
CA PHE A 60 17.98 -13.63 -0.45
C PHE A 60 19.21 -13.29 -1.30
N MET A 61 19.06 -12.66 -2.46
CA MET A 61 20.19 -12.42 -3.34
C MET A 61 21.10 -11.29 -2.89
N THR A 62 20.54 -10.24 -2.28
CA THR A 62 21.23 -8.96 -2.04
C THR A 62 21.51 -8.68 -0.56
N GLY A 63 20.77 -9.31 0.36
CA GLY A 63 20.72 -8.91 1.77
C GLY A 63 19.77 -7.75 2.07
N PHE A 64 19.29 -7.03 1.05
CA PHE A 64 18.39 -5.89 1.21
C PHE A 64 16.95 -6.35 1.48
N THR A 65 16.37 -5.87 2.59
CA THR A 65 15.05 -6.31 3.09
C THR A 65 13.93 -5.29 2.88
N GLY A 66 14.17 -4.18 2.17
CA GLY A 66 13.11 -3.21 1.89
C GLY A 66 12.04 -3.78 0.94
N SER A 67 10.82 -3.24 1.01
CA SER A 67 9.68 -3.80 0.27
C SER A 67 9.70 -3.52 -1.24
N ALA A 68 10.53 -2.58 -1.70
CA ALA A 68 10.65 -2.24 -3.11
C ALA A 68 12.10 -2.34 -3.58
N GLY A 69 12.35 -3.17 -4.59
CA GLY A 69 13.63 -3.21 -5.25
C GLY A 69 13.67 -4.16 -6.45
N THR A 70 14.56 -3.90 -7.40
CA THR A 70 14.83 -4.81 -8.53
C THR A 70 16.33 -5.06 -8.59
N ALA A 71 16.71 -6.33 -8.53
CA ALA A 71 18.10 -6.75 -8.63
C ALA A 71 18.40 -7.24 -10.05
N VAL A 72 19.57 -6.90 -10.59
CA VAL A 72 20.06 -7.42 -11.88
C VAL A 72 21.45 -8.00 -11.69
N VAL A 73 21.66 -9.22 -12.17
CA VAL A 73 22.95 -9.92 -12.06
C VAL A 73 23.46 -10.27 -13.45
N THR A 74 24.71 -9.89 -13.76
CA THR A 74 25.41 -10.34 -14.96
C THR A 74 26.49 -11.36 -14.57
N GLN A 75 27.21 -11.88 -15.56
CA GLN A 75 28.36 -12.77 -15.31
C GLN A 75 29.47 -12.11 -14.47
N THR A 76 29.53 -10.77 -14.41
CA THR A 76 30.62 -10.03 -13.76
C THR A 76 30.17 -8.95 -12.77
N LYS A 77 28.95 -8.41 -12.89
CA LYS A 77 28.41 -7.35 -12.02
C LYS A 77 27.08 -7.75 -11.37
N ALA A 78 26.65 -6.97 -10.39
CA ALA A 78 25.32 -7.05 -9.77
C ALA A 78 24.89 -5.66 -9.31
N ALA A 79 23.64 -5.28 -9.55
CA ALA A 79 23.10 -3.97 -9.19
C ALA A 79 21.68 -4.09 -8.62
N LEU A 80 21.34 -3.19 -7.69
CA LEU A 80 20.02 -3.10 -7.05
C LEU A 80 19.45 -1.69 -7.26
N TRP A 81 18.25 -1.62 -7.85
CA TRP A 81 17.45 -0.40 -7.96
C TRP A 81 16.44 -0.35 -6.82
N THR A 82 16.35 0.79 -6.14
CA THR A 82 15.30 1.05 -5.14
C THR A 82 15.02 2.55 -5.02
N ASP A 83 13.87 2.90 -4.47
CA ASP A 83 13.45 4.28 -4.30
C ASP A 83 14.02 4.94 -3.04
N SER A 84 13.79 6.24 -2.92
CA SER A 84 14.34 7.09 -1.85
C SER A 84 13.99 6.66 -0.44
N ARG A 85 12.95 5.84 -0.23
CA ARG A 85 12.61 5.30 1.09
C ARG A 85 13.69 4.37 1.62
N TYR A 86 14.50 3.79 0.74
CA TYR A 86 15.35 2.64 1.03
C TYR A 86 16.83 2.83 0.74
N TRP A 87 17.28 3.97 0.21
CA TRP A 87 18.70 4.16 -0.16
C TRP A 87 19.66 3.94 1.01
N VAL A 88 19.37 4.54 2.17
CA VAL A 88 20.20 4.39 3.38
C VAL A 88 20.16 2.94 3.90
N GLN A 89 18.99 2.29 3.83
CA GLN A 89 18.85 0.90 4.22
C GLN A 89 19.66 -0.02 3.31
N ALA A 90 19.59 0.17 1.99
CA ALA A 90 20.32 -0.62 1.01
C ALA A 90 21.84 -0.48 1.18
N GLU A 91 22.35 0.73 1.40
CA GLU A 91 23.77 0.97 1.70
C GLU A 91 24.24 0.26 2.99
N ARG A 92 23.34 0.03 3.95
CA ARG A 92 23.65 -0.66 5.21
C ARG A 92 23.53 -2.19 5.14
N GLN A 93 22.73 -2.71 4.22
CA GLN A 93 22.39 -4.14 4.16
C GLN A 93 23.11 -4.91 3.05
N MET A 94 23.56 -4.23 2.00
CA MET A 94 24.28 -4.85 0.89
C MET A 94 25.79 -4.95 1.17
N ASP A 95 26.43 -5.99 0.64
CA ASP A 95 27.89 -6.12 0.63
C ASP A 95 28.53 -5.43 -0.59
N CYS A 96 29.86 -5.53 -0.70
CA CYS A 96 30.63 -4.88 -1.75
C CYS A 96 30.37 -5.42 -3.18
N ASN A 97 29.57 -6.49 -3.32
CA ASN A 97 29.29 -7.10 -4.63
C ASN A 97 28.20 -6.36 -5.41
N TRP A 98 27.42 -5.50 -4.76
CA TRP A 98 26.25 -4.83 -5.33
C TRP A 98 26.49 -3.34 -5.55
N GLU A 99 26.10 -2.86 -6.73
CA GLU A 99 25.98 -1.43 -7.05
C GLU A 99 24.57 -0.97 -6.66
N LEU A 100 24.45 0.11 -5.86
CA LEU A 100 23.16 0.72 -5.54
C LEU A 100 22.81 1.77 -6.60
N GLU A 101 21.70 1.55 -7.30
CA GLU A 101 21.12 2.48 -8.25
C GLU A 101 19.96 3.23 -7.60
N LYS A 102 20.11 4.54 -7.43
CA LYS A 102 19.14 5.43 -6.76
C LYS A 102 18.03 5.89 -7.71
N ASP A 103 17.41 4.92 -8.38
CA ASP A 103 16.30 5.08 -9.33
C ASP A 103 15.40 3.83 -9.27
N VAL A 104 14.17 3.95 -9.74
CA VAL A 104 13.21 2.86 -9.95
C VAL A 104 12.68 2.79 -11.37
N SER A 105 13.13 3.69 -12.25
CA SER A 105 12.68 3.75 -13.62
C SER A 105 13.10 2.51 -14.41
N ILE A 106 12.16 1.97 -15.18
CA ILE A 106 12.45 0.87 -16.12
C ILE A 106 13.53 1.30 -17.12
N SER A 107 13.56 2.58 -17.49
CA SER A 107 14.60 3.16 -18.36
C SER A 107 15.99 3.03 -17.77
N SER A 108 16.18 3.28 -16.47
CA SER A 108 17.50 3.15 -15.84
C SER A 108 18.01 1.71 -15.84
N VAL A 109 17.13 0.76 -15.50
CA VAL A 109 17.44 -0.68 -15.62
C VAL A 109 17.80 -1.03 -17.06
N ALA A 110 17.09 -0.45 -18.03
CA ALA A 110 17.35 -0.67 -19.45
C ALA A 110 18.71 -0.18 -19.90
N GLU A 111 19.04 1.06 -19.57
CA GLU A 111 20.30 1.69 -19.93
C GLU A 111 21.47 0.90 -19.33
N TRP A 112 21.34 0.44 -18.08
CA TRP A 112 22.34 -0.42 -17.45
C TRP A 112 22.49 -1.75 -18.19
N LEU A 113 21.39 -2.42 -18.53
CA LEU A 113 21.43 -3.68 -19.30
C LEU A 113 22.07 -3.50 -20.68
N ILE A 114 21.75 -2.42 -21.40
CA ILE A 114 22.34 -2.12 -22.72
C ILE A 114 23.87 -1.95 -22.62
N ASN A 115 24.35 -1.35 -21.53
CA ASN A 115 25.77 -1.12 -21.32
C ASN A 115 26.53 -2.40 -20.89
N GLU A 116 25.87 -3.29 -20.15
CA GLU A 116 26.51 -4.47 -19.55
C GLU A 116 26.32 -5.76 -20.36
N VAL A 117 25.29 -5.85 -21.20
CA VAL A 117 24.99 -7.05 -22.00
C VAL A 117 25.55 -6.87 -23.41
N PRO A 118 26.41 -7.79 -23.90
CA PRO A 118 26.95 -7.70 -25.25
C PRO A 118 25.82 -7.85 -26.30
N PRO A 119 25.97 -7.25 -27.50
CA PRO A 119 25.00 -7.41 -28.57
C PRO A 119 24.68 -8.88 -28.86
N GLY A 120 23.40 -9.25 -28.78
CA GLY A 120 22.92 -10.62 -28.97
C GLY A 120 23.04 -11.53 -27.74
N GLY A 121 23.44 -11.01 -26.58
CA GLY A 121 23.39 -11.73 -25.31
C GLY A 121 21.96 -11.86 -24.78
N GLU A 122 21.65 -12.97 -24.10
CA GLU A 122 20.30 -13.21 -23.56
C GLU A 122 20.11 -12.66 -22.14
N ILE A 123 18.95 -12.07 -21.88
CA ILE A 123 18.52 -11.51 -20.60
C ILE A 123 17.40 -12.40 -20.06
N GLY A 124 17.72 -13.18 -19.03
CA GLY A 124 16.77 -14.09 -18.40
C GLY A 124 15.89 -13.38 -17.37
N PHE A 125 14.64 -13.84 -17.26
CA PHE A 125 13.72 -13.41 -16.20
C PHE A 125 12.72 -14.53 -15.87
N ASP A 126 12.21 -14.58 -14.63
CA ASP A 126 11.15 -15.51 -14.25
C ASP A 126 9.79 -14.95 -14.72
N PRO A 127 9.06 -15.63 -15.64
CA PRO A 127 7.82 -15.10 -16.20
C PRO A 127 6.66 -14.97 -15.20
N PHE A 128 6.75 -15.60 -14.03
CA PHE A 128 5.74 -15.43 -12.99
C PHE A 128 5.87 -14.09 -12.24
N LEU A 129 7.04 -13.44 -12.28
CA LEU A 129 7.34 -12.29 -11.43
C LEU A 129 7.16 -10.93 -12.13
N PHE A 130 6.58 -10.91 -13.32
CA PHE A 130 6.37 -9.69 -14.12
C PHE A 130 4.97 -9.67 -14.71
N SER A 131 4.36 -8.48 -14.76
CA SER A 131 3.14 -8.25 -15.54
C SER A 131 3.44 -7.61 -16.89
N LEU A 132 2.40 -7.34 -17.69
CA LEU A 132 2.53 -6.60 -18.93
C LEU A 132 2.93 -5.13 -18.70
N ARG A 133 2.66 -4.58 -17.50
CA ARG A 133 2.99 -3.19 -17.13
C ARG A 133 4.29 -3.09 -16.36
N LYS A 134 4.57 -4.04 -15.47
CA LYS A 134 5.86 -4.22 -14.78
C LYS A 134 6.66 -5.27 -15.54
N CYS A 135 7.20 -4.89 -16.70
CA CYS A 135 7.68 -5.82 -17.71
C CYS A 135 9.14 -5.58 -18.08
N PRO A 136 9.99 -6.61 -18.21
CA PRO A 136 11.30 -6.46 -18.83
C PRO A 136 11.16 -6.21 -20.33
N PHE A 137 9.99 -6.42 -20.94
CA PHE A 137 9.74 -6.07 -22.34
C PHE A 137 9.41 -4.58 -22.56
N CYS A 138 9.30 -3.78 -21.49
CA CYS A 138 9.27 -2.32 -21.61
C CYS A 138 10.68 -1.73 -21.83
N LEU A 139 11.72 -2.57 -21.85
CA LEU A 139 13.03 -2.18 -22.36
C LEU A 139 12.91 -1.72 -23.82
N PRO A 140 13.78 -0.81 -24.30
CA PRO A 140 13.81 -0.37 -25.69
C PRO A 140 13.77 -1.55 -26.68
N PRO A 141 13.24 -1.38 -27.90
CA PRO A 141 13.07 -2.47 -28.89
C PRO A 141 14.33 -3.33 -29.09
N ASP A 142 15.52 -2.71 -29.00
CA ASP A 142 16.82 -3.37 -29.13
C ASP A 142 17.01 -4.48 -28.08
N CYS A 143 16.51 -4.29 -26.85
CA CYS A 143 16.58 -5.27 -25.75
C CYS A 143 15.45 -6.30 -25.77
N GLN A 144 14.32 -6.02 -26.41
CA GLN A 144 13.19 -6.97 -26.43
C GLN A 144 13.56 -8.27 -27.13
N SER A 145 14.42 -8.19 -28.15
CA SER A 145 14.92 -9.35 -28.89
C SER A 145 15.86 -10.25 -28.06
N TRP A 146 16.28 -9.80 -26.89
CA TRP A 146 17.26 -10.48 -26.03
C TRP A 146 16.61 -11.19 -24.83
N LEU A 147 15.30 -11.07 -24.65
CA LEU A 147 14.63 -11.57 -23.46
C LEU A 147 14.32 -13.07 -23.56
N THR A 148 14.72 -13.81 -22.54
CA THR A 148 14.50 -15.25 -22.41
C THR A 148 13.69 -15.55 -21.15
N SER A 149 12.48 -16.09 -21.34
CA SER A 149 11.61 -16.53 -20.24
C SER A 149 12.19 -17.79 -19.59
N ILE A 150 12.77 -17.65 -18.39
CA ILE A 150 13.46 -18.75 -17.71
C ILE A 150 13.47 -18.63 -16.18
N LYS A 151 13.07 -19.72 -15.54
CA LYS A 151 13.02 -19.84 -14.08
C LYS A 151 14.34 -20.40 -13.54
N LEU A 152 15.25 -19.53 -13.07
CA LEU A 152 16.56 -19.97 -12.53
C LEU A 152 16.59 -20.11 -11.01
N LEU A 153 15.87 -19.23 -10.30
CA LEU A 153 15.88 -19.17 -8.84
C LEU A 153 14.90 -20.14 -8.17
N ALA A 154 14.04 -20.83 -8.94
CA ALA A 154 13.15 -21.86 -8.39
C ALA A 154 13.86 -23.05 -7.75
N GLN A 155 15.12 -23.25 -8.14
CA GLN A 155 15.94 -24.40 -7.77
C GLN A 155 17.12 -24.01 -6.88
N VAL A 156 17.26 -22.73 -6.50
CA VAL A 156 18.21 -22.33 -5.46
C VAL A 156 17.52 -22.57 -4.12
N ASP A 157 17.87 -23.72 -3.56
CA ASP A 157 17.68 -24.12 -2.17
C ASP A 157 16.25 -24.38 -1.66
N GLY A 158 15.96 -25.66 -1.42
CA GLY A 158 15.08 -26.12 -0.33
C GLY A 158 15.50 -25.65 1.09
N LYS A 159 16.22 -24.53 1.21
CA LYS A 159 16.52 -23.78 2.44
C LYS A 159 15.74 -22.46 2.55
N LEU A 160 15.03 -22.02 1.49
CA LEU A 160 14.00 -20.98 1.59
C LEU A 160 12.66 -21.52 2.12
N LEU A 161 12.63 -22.80 2.52
CA LEU A 161 11.51 -23.45 3.19
C LEU A 161 11.46 -23.02 4.65
N MET A 162 10.92 -21.82 4.93
CA MET A 162 10.07 -21.77 6.12
C MET A 162 8.84 -22.59 5.79
N GLU A 163 8.49 -23.53 6.67
CA GLU A 163 7.18 -24.19 6.57
C GLU A 163 6.11 -23.10 6.52
N PRO A 164 5.13 -23.20 5.60
CA PRO A 164 4.01 -22.26 5.61
C PRO A 164 3.41 -22.25 7.02
N PRO A 165 2.99 -21.09 7.54
CA PRO A 165 2.26 -21.05 8.80
C PRO A 165 1.06 -22.02 8.74
N ASP A 166 0.69 -22.58 9.89
CA ASP A 166 -0.48 -23.45 10.01
C ASP A 166 -1.67 -22.80 9.30
N ALA A 167 -2.13 -23.49 8.26
CA ALA A 167 -3.01 -22.91 7.26
C ALA A 167 -4.45 -22.96 7.72
N THR A 168 -5.10 -21.80 7.83
CA THR A 168 -6.56 -21.75 7.87
C THR A 168 -7.03 -20.71 6.87
N GLN A 169 -7.38 -21.17 5.67
CA GLN A 169 -8.29 -20.39 4.84
C GLN A 169 -9.63 -20.33 5.60
N THR A 170 -10.21 -19.15 5.71
CA THR A 170 -11.44 -18.93 6.48
C THR A 170 -12.48 -18.24 5.63
N VAL A 171 -13.74 -18.61 5.84
CA VAL A 171 -14.88 -17.92 5.25
C VAL A 171 -15.07 -16.56 5.93
N TYR A 172 -15.19 -15.52 5.13
CA TYR A 172 -15.50 -14.17 5.58
C TYR A 172 -17.02 -13.94 5.55
N LEU A 173 -17.64 -13.93 6.73
CA LEU A 173 -19.10 -13.86 6.90
C LEU A 173 -19.60 -12.47 7.35
N VAL A 174 -18.73 -11.46 7.36
CA VAL A 174 -19.03 -10.15 7.97
C VAL A 174 -19.75 -9.18 7.01
N ILE A 175 -19.81 -9.50 5.72
CA ILE A 175 -20.45 -8.68 4.69
C ILE A 175 -21.73 -9.32 4.17
N ASP A 176 -22.69 -8.48 3.79
CA ASP A 176 -24.02 -8.92 3.32
C ASP A 176 -23.98 -9.51 1.90
N SER A 177 -22.97 -9.16 1.10
CA SER A 177 -22.81 -9.63 -0.28
C SER A 177 -22.20 -11.04 -0.31
N THR A 178 -22.96 -12.02 -0.79
CA THR A 178 -22.46 -13.39 -0.97
C THR A 178 -21.52 -13.49 -2.16
N TRP A 179 -20.64 -14.49 -2.17
CA TRP A 179 -19.73 -14.70 -3.29
C TRP A 179 -20.47 -14.99 -4.61
N GLN A 180 -21.63 -15.65 -4.56
CA GLN A 180 -22.47 -15.91 -5.73
C GLN A 180 -22.96 -14.60 -6.34
N MET A 181 -23.42 -13.65 -5.51
CA MET A 181 -23.82 -12.32 -5.98
C MET A 181 -22.67 -11.58 -6.65
N LYS A 182 -21.45 -11.71 -6.13
CA LYS A 182 -20.24 -11.13 -6.72
C LYS A 182 -19.90 -11.78 -8.06
N VAL A 183 -19.92 -13.12 -8.15
CA VAL A 183 -19.71 -13.85 -9.40
C VAL A 183 -20.72 -13.44 -10.47
N ASP A 184 -22.01 -13.37 -10.12
CA ASP A 184 -23.06 -12.95 -11.04
C ASP A 184 -22.85 -11.50 -11.49
N HIS A 185 -22.46 -10.60 -10.58
CA HIS A 185 -22.13 -9.22 -10.92
C HIS A 185 -20.99 -9.14 -11.93
N ILE A 186 -19.90 -9.90 -11.73
CA ILE A 186 -18.74 -9.91 -12.64
C ILE A 186 -19.10 -10.55 -13.98
N ARG A 187 -19.90 -11.63 -14.00
CA ARG A 187 -20.42 -12.22 -15.23
C ARG A 187 -21.32 -11.26 -16.00
N ASN A 188 -22.11 -10.42 -15.32
CA ASN A 188 -22.87 -9.35 -15.97
C ASN A 188 -21.92 -8.36 -16.66
N GLN A 189 -20.86 -7.92 -15.98
CA GLN A 189 -19.85 -7.04 -16.60
C GLN A 189 -19.14 -7.71 -17.79
N MET A 190 -18.93 -9.04 -17.78
CA MET A 190 -18.42 -9.77 -18.93
C MET A 190 -19.42 -9.77 -20.10
N ARG A 191 -20.72 -10.00 -19.85
CA ARG A 191 -21.78 -10.00 -20.88
C ARG A 191 -22.03 -8.62 -21.49
N ASP A 192 -22.04 -7.59 -20.65
CA ASP A 192 -22.31 -6.21 -21.07
C ASP A 192 -21.09 -5.57 -21.75
N ASN A 193 -19.94 -6.25 -21.73
CA ASN A 193 -18.74 -5.77 -22.40
C ASN A 193 -18.86 -5.89 -23.92
N PRO A 194 -18.56 -4.84 -24.70
CA PRO A 194 -18.65 -4.88 -26.17
C PRO A 194 -17.79 -5.96 -26.85
N TYR A 195 -16.74 -6.46 -26.18
CA TYR A 195 -15.87 -7.51 -26.71
C TYR A 195 -16.34 -8.93 -26.35
N GLU A 196 -17.34 -9.06 -25.47
CA GLU A 196 -17.97 -10.31 -25.03
C GLU A 196 -16.93 -11.39 -24.64
N PRO A 197 -16.07 -11.14 -23.62
CA PRO A 197 -15.13 -12.14 -23.15
C PRO A 197 -15.88 -13.37 -22.60
N THR A 198 -15.35 -14.56 -22.89
CA THR A 198 -15.93 -15.83 -22.42
C THR A 198 -15.33 -16.28 -21.08
N ALA A 199 -14.18 -15.70 -20.71
CA ALA A 199 -13.50 -15.96 -19.45
C ALA A 199 -12.81 -14.71 -18.90
N LEU A 200 -12.64 -14.68 -17.59
CA LEU A 200 -11.85 -13.72 -16.82
C LEU A 200 -10.79 -14.50 -16.03
N LEU A 201 -9.52 -14.17 -16.24
CA LEU A 201 -8.40 -14.74 -15.50
C LEU A 201 -7.95 -13.76 -14.42
N LEU A 202 -7.96 -14.21 -13.16
CA LEU A 202 -7.52 -13.45 -11.99
C LEU A 202 -6.20 -14.03 -11.49
N SER A 203 -5.25 -13.14 -11.22
CA SER A 203 -3.91 -13.51 -10.76
C SER A 203 -3.53 -12.83 -9.46
N ALA A 204 -4.14 -11.69 -9.12
CA ALA A 204 -3.91 -11.08 -7.82
C ALA A 204 -4.67 -11.87 -6.74
N LEU A 205 -4.02 -12.05 -5.59
CA LEU A 205 -4.61 -12.85 -4.49
C LEU A 205 -5.86 -12.18 -3.90
N ASP A 206 -5.85 -10.86 -3.87
CA ASP A 206 -6.91 -10.03 -3.33
C ASP A 206 -8.18 -10.08 -4.21
N GLU A 207 -8.04 -10.25 -5.53
CA GLU A 207 -9.18 -10.49 -6.43
C GLU A 207 -9.92 -11.79 -6.08
N THR A 208 -9.16 -12.88 -5.98
CA THR A 208 -9.72 -14.21 -5.69
C THR A 208 -10.34 -14.24 -4.29
N ALA A 209 -9.63 -13.69 -3.28
CA ALA A 209 -10.13 -13.61 -1.92
C ALA A 209 -11.43 -12.78 -1.82
N TRP A 210 -11.56 -11.68 -2.57
CA TRP A 210 -12.76 -10.84 -2.54
C TRP A 210 -13.93 -11.52 -3.26
N LEU A 211 -13.67 -12.15 -4.42
CA LEU A 211 -14.70 -12.79 -5.23
C LEU A 211 -15.40 -13.90 -4.45
N PHE A 212 -14.63 -14.70 -3.70
CA PHE A 212 -15.14 -15.85 -2.95
C PHE A 212 -15.46 -15.58 -1.48
N ASN A 213 -15.30 -14.35 -0.99
CA ASN A 213 -15.37 -14.04 0.44
C ASN A 213 -14.48 -14.96 1.28
N LEU A 214 -13.27 -15.23 0.80
CA LEU A 214 -12.28 -16.04 1.49
C LEU A 214 -11.17 -15.16 2.03
N ARG A 215 -10.49 -15.64 3.07
CA ARG A 215 -9.29 -15.04 3.66
C ARG A 215 -8.27 -16.14 3.94
N GLY A 216 -7.01 -15.75 4.05
CA GLY A 216 -5.90 -16.65 4.38
C GLY A 216 -4.85 -15.97 5.24
N ASN A 217 -3.69 -16.60 5.38
CA ASN A 217 -2.56 -16.13 6.18
C ASN A 217 -1.22 -16.38 5.49
N ASP A 218 -1.23 -16.43 4.15
CA ASP A 218 -0.06 -16.81 3.36
C ASP A 218 0.94 -15.68 3.20
N ILE A 219 0.42 -14.45 3.20
CA ILE A 219 1.18 -13.23 3.04
C ILE A 219 1.19 -12.53 4.40
N PRO A 220 2.36 -12.12 4.92
CA PRO A 220 2.42 -11.32 6.14
C PRO A 220 1.52 -10.09 6.04
N TYR A 221 0.79 -9.80 7.12
CA TYR A 221 -0.13 -8.66 7.29
C TYR A 221 -1.37 -8.64 6.39
N ASN A 222 -1.32 -9.31 5.24
CA ASN A 222 -2.39 -9.38 4.25
C ASN A 222 -3.15 -10.70 4.38
N PRO A 223 -4.47 -10.69 4.63
CA PRO A 223 -5.23 -11.92 4.87
C PRO A 223 -5.57 -12.66 3.56
N PHE A 224 -4.55 -12.99 2.77
CA PHE A 224 -4.61 -13.60 1.45
C PHE A 224 -4.12 -15.04 1.45
N PHE A 225 -4.44 -15.77 0.39
CA PHE A 225 -3.99 -17.14 0.15
C PHE A 225 -3.59 -17.34 -1.31
N TYR A 226 -2.51 -18.09 -1.55
CA TYR A 226 -1.99 -18.36 -2.89
C TYR A 226 -3.06 -19.03 -3.76
N SER A 227 -3.47 -18.33 -4.82
CA SER A 227 -4.56 -18.79 -5.68
C SER A 227 -4.57 -18.12 -7.06
N TYR A 228 -5.13 -18.84 -8.03
CA TYR A 228 -5.56 -18.27 -9.32
C TYR A 228 -7.03 -18.60 -9.55
N THR A 229 -7.73 -17.76 -10.31
CA THR A 229 -9.12 -18.03 -10.69
C THR A 229 -9.30 -17.87 -12.19
N LEU A 230 -9.91 -18.87 -12.84
CA LEU A 230 -10.47 -18.73 -14.19
C LEU A 230 -11.99 -18.77 -14.06
N LEU A 231 -12.61 -17.59 -14.15
CA LEU A 231 -14.06 -17.43 -14.14
C LEU A 231 -14.58 -17.43 -15.58
N THR A 232 -15.36 -18.43 -15.94
CA THR A 232 -16.03 -18.46 -17.25
C THR A 232 -17.52 -18.17 -17.08
N MET A 233 -18.26 -18.10 -18.19
CA MET A 233 -19.71 -17.94 -18.16
C MET A 233 -20.43 -19.12 -17.47
N ASP A 234 -19.87 -20.33 -17.60
CA ASP A 234 -20.54 -21.57 -17.19
C ASP A 234 -19.80 -22.35 -16.11
N ASP A 235 -18.51 -22.09 -15.91
CA ASP A 235 -17.64 -22.78 -14.95
C ASP A 235 -16.82 -21.80 -14.12
N ILE A 236 -16.42 -22.24 -12.93
CA ILE A 236 -15.52 -21.50 -12.04
C ILE A 236 -14.37 -22.44 -11.67
N TRP A 237 -13.14 -22.09 -12.04
CA TRP A 237 -11.95 -22.85 -11.66
C TRP A 237 -11.15 -22.08 -10.64
N LEU A 238 -10.99 -22.65 -9.45
CA LEU A 238 -10.20 -22.10 -8.35
C LEU A 238 -8.95 -22.97 -8.15
N PHE A 239 -7.78 -22.43 -8.50
CA PHE A 239 -6.50 -23.08 -8.36
C PHE A 239 -5.90 -22.72 -7.00
N VAL A 240 -5.74 -23.71 -6.12
CA VAL A 240 -5.27 -23.55 -4.74
C VAL A 240 -4.43 -24.75 -4.30
N HIS A 241 -3.65 -24.60 -3.24
CA HIS A 241 -3.01 -25.73 -2.58
C HIS A 241 -4.08 -26.59 -1.87
N LEU A 242 -4.40 -27.75 -2.45
CA LEU A 242 -5.56 -28.57 -2.07
C LEU A 242 -5.46 -29.14 -0.64
N ASP A 243 -4.24 -29.34 -0.14
CA ASP A 243 -3.92 -29.74 1.22
C ASP A 243 -4.34 -28.68 2.26
N ARG A 244 -4.55 -27.44 1.83
CA ARG A 244 -4.92 -26.31 2.69
C ARG A 244 -6.42 -26.02 2.70
N VAL A 245 -7.20 -26.71 1.86
CA VAL A 245 -8.65 -26.55 1.77
C VAL A 245 -9.34 -27.48 2.77
N THR A 246 -9.98 -26.89 3.78
CA THR A 246 -10.76 -27.62 4.79
C THR A 246 -12.07 -28.17 4.23
N ASP A 247 -12.66 -29.15 4.91
CA ASP A 247 -13.97 -29.69 4.50
C ASP A 247 -15.08 -28.65 4.62
N GLU A 248 -14.99 -27.74 5.60
CA GLU A 248 -15.90 -26.59 5.73
C GLU A 248 -15.83 -25.67 4.51
N LEU A 249 -14.65 -25.42 3.96
CA LEU A 249 -14.51 -24.61 2.73
C LEU A 249 -15.04 -25.33 1.50
N LYS A 250 -14.81 -26.65 1.40
CA LYS A 250 -15.41 -27.45 0.32
C LYS A 250 -16.93 -27.35 0.41
N GLU A 251 -17.50 -27.48 1.61
CA GLU A 251 -18.93 -27.32 1.82
C GLU A 251 -19.39 -25.90 1.46
N TYR A 252 -18.71 -24.85 1.93
CA TYR A 252 -19.06 -23.46 1.61
C TYR A 252 -19.09 -23.17 0.10
N LEU A 253 -18.06 -23.61 -0.63
CA LEU A 253 -17.95 -23.42 -2.08
C LEU A 253 -18.90 -24.34 -2.86
N ASN A 254 -19.30 -25.47 -2.29
CA ASN A 254 -20.17 -26.46 -2.92
C ASN A 254 -21.66 -26.36 -2.48
N ALA A 255 -21.97 -25.64 -1.40
CA ALA A 255 -23.30 -25.53 -0.80
C ALA A 255 -24.34 -24.93 -1.76
N SER A 256 -23.89 -24.29 -2.84
CA SER A 256 -24.72 -23.75 -3.91
C SER A 256 -24.31 -24.28 -5.29
N CYS A 257 -23.71 -25.46 -5.37
CA CYS A 257 -23.32 -26.08 -6.64
C CYS A 257 -24.56 -26.48 -7.46
N VAL A 258 -25.09 -25.49 -8.17
CA VAL A 258 -26.18 -25.60 -9.13
C VAL A 258 -25.71 -24.91 -10.41
N GLY A 259 -25.61 -25.67 -11.50
CA GLY A 259 -25.22 -25.14 -12.81
C GLY A 259 -23.88 -24.41 -12.77
N SER A 260 -23.86 -23.15 -13.19
CA SER A 260 -22.64 -22.38 -13.38
C SER A 260 -22.00 -21.81 -12.10
N LEU A 261 -22.58 -22.09 -10.93
CA LEU A 261 -22.05 -21.69 -9.63
C LEU A 261 -21.28 -22.84 -8.94
N CYS A 262 -20.95 -23.92 -9.65
CA CYS A 262 -20.09 -24.96 -9.10
C CYS A 262 -18.61 -24.56 -9.18
N VAL A 263 -17.95 -24.41 -8.02
CA VAL A 263 -16.51 -24.14 -7.96
C VAL A 263 -15.73 -25.45 -8.12
N GLN A 264 -14.92 -25.53 -9.17
CA GLN A 264 -14.00 -26.64 -9.42
C GLN A 264 -12.65 -26.32 -8.77
N LEU A 265 -12.35 -27.01 -7.67
CA LEU A 265 -11.05 -26.92 -7.00
C LEU A 265 -9.98 -27.66 -7.82
N LYS A 266 -8.90 -26.96 -8.15
CA LYS A 266 -7.75 -27.46 -8.89
C LYS A 266 -6.47 -27.21 -8.12
N SER A 267 -5.45 -28.02 -8.36
CA SER A 267 -4.13 -27.81 -7.75
C SER A 267 -3.52 -26.50 -8.26
N TYR A 268 -2.93 -25.72 -7.35
CA TYR A 268 -2.25 -24.45 -7.66
C TYR A 268 -1.28 -24.58 -8.86
N ASP A 269 -0.48 -25.64 -8.88
CA ASP A 269 0.58 -25.84 -9.87
C ASP A 269 0.06 -26.19 -11.28
N THR A 270 -1.21 -26.56 -11.42
CA THR A 270 -1.80 -26.96 -12.72
C THR A 270 -2.40 -25.79 -13.50
N VAL A 271 -2.33 -24.56 -12.97
CA VAL A 271 -2.93 -23.36 -13.60
C VAL A 271 -2.48 -23.16 -15.04
N ARG A 272 -1.18 -23.33 -15.32
CA ARG A 272 -0.61 -23.11 -16.64
C ARG A 272 -1.11 -24.16 -17.64
N ASP A 273 -1.06 -25.44 -17.28
CA ASP A 273 -1.47 -26.54 -18.13
C ASP A 273 -2.98 -26.50 -18.44
N ASP A 274 -3.80 -26.19 -17.43
CA ASP A 274 -5.24 -26.11 -17.60
C ASP A 274 -5.65 -24.87 -18.39
N LEU A 275 -5.00 -23.72 -18.17
CA LEU A 275 -5.20 -22.54 -19.01
C LEU A 275 -4.82 -22.82 -20.47
N GLN A 276 -3.69 -23.50 -20.72
CA GLN A 276 -3.25 -23.86 -22.06
C GLN A 276 -4.28 -24.75 -22.79
N LYS A 277 -4.86 -25.74 -22.09
CA LYS A 277 -5.94 -26.57 -22.64
C LYS A 277 -7.20 -25.76 -22.89
N TYR A 278 -7.55 -24.83 -22.01
CA TYR A 278 -8.73 -23.98 -22.15
C TYR A 278 -8.60 -23.07 -23.37
N VAL A 279 -7.50 -22.31 -23.49
CA VAL A 279 -7.27 -21.39 -24.61
C VAL A 279 -7.07 -22.10 -25.95
N ALA A 280 -6.81 -23.40 -25.98
CA ALA A 280 -6.78 -24.18 -27.23
C ALA A 280 -8.17 -24.35 -27.86
N GLN A 281 -9.26 -24.21 -27.08
CA GLN A 281 -10.63 -24.39 -27.55
C GLN A 281 -11.08 -23.27 -28.49
N PRO A 282 -11.96 -23.56 -29.47
CA PRO A 282 -12.52 -22.54 -30.36
C PRO A 282 -13.46 -21.59 -29.60
N GLY A 283 -13.56 -20.33 -30.05
CA GLY A 283 -14.49 -19.34 -29.49
C GLY A 283 -14.10 -18.73 -28.15
N VAL A 284 -12.98 -19.15 -27.55
CA VAL A 284 -12.49 -18.61 -26.28
C VAL A 284 -11.96 -17.19 -26.45
N LYS A 285 -12.38 -16.30 -25.54
CA LYS A 285 -11.85 -14.96 -25.34
C LYS A 285 -11.57 -14.74 -23.85
N VAL A 286 -10.32 -14.50 -23.49
CA VAL A 286 -9.89 -14.34 -22.09
C VAL A 286 -9.62 -12.87 -21.80
N TRP A 287 -10.32 -12.34 -20.80
CA TRP A 287 -10.09 -11.03 -20.25
C TRP A 287 -9.06 -11.10 -19.11
N ILE A 288 -8.04 -10.25 -19.18
CA ILE A 288 -7.02 -10.10 -18.14
C ILE A 288 -6.83 -8.63 -17.72
N GLY A 289 -6.34 -8.42 -16.50
CA GLY A 289 -5.84 -7.13 -16.02
C GLY A 289 -4.33 -7.02 -16.24
N THR A 290 -3.87 -6.02 -16.99
CA THR A 290 -2.45 -5.91 -17.39
C THR A 290 -1.48 -5.59 -16.26
N GLU A 291 -1.97 -5.07 -15.13
CA GLU A 291 -1.14 -4.68 -13.99
C GLU A 291 -0.74 -5.88 -13.12
N TYR A 292 -1.64 -6.86 -12.96
CA TYR A 292 -1.47 -7.98 -12.01
C TYR A 292 -1.49 -9.39 -12.62
N THR A 293 -1.83 -9.54 -13.91
CA THR A 293 -1.65 -10.83 -14.61
C THR A 293 -0.18 -11.04 -14.95
N ASN A 294 0.41 -12.12 -14.43
CA ASN A 294 1.80 -12.44 -14.70
C ASN A 294 2.03 -12.90 -16.15
N TYR A 295 3.26 -12.70 -16.64
CA TYR A 295 3.65 -13.01 -18.01
C TYR A 295 3.51 -14.49 -18.34
N ALA A 296 3.77 -15.39 -17.37
CA ALA A 296 3.67 -16.83 -17.55
C ALA A 296 2.26 -17.30 -17.93
N LEU A 297 1.21 -16.64 -17.43
CA LEU A 297 -0.15 -16.97 -17.84
C LEU A 297 -0.57 -16.21 -19.10
N TYR A 298 -0.14 -14.95 -19.21
CA TYR A 298 -0.40 -14.12 -20.38
C TYR A 298 0.12 -14.73 -21.69
N GLU A 299 1.36 -15.24 -21.71
CA GLU A 299 2.01 -15.73 -22.93
C GLU A 299 1.30 -16.94 -23.56
N LEU A 300 0.43 -17.61 -22.81
CA LEU A 300 -0.39 -18.72 -23.31
C LEU A 300 -1.59 -18.25 -24.15
N ILE A 301 -2.03 -16.99 -23.98
CA ILE A 301 -3.25 -16.46 -24.60
C ILE A 301 -2.85 -15.79 -25.92
N THR A 302 -3.29 -16.34 -27.06
CA THR A 302 -2.96 -15.74 -28.35
C THR A 302 -3.63 -14.38 -28.53
N PRO A 303 -3.02 -13.44 -29.30
CA PRO A 303 -3.56 -12.09 -29.47
C PRO A 303 -5.02 -12.03 -29.92
N GLU A 304 -5.48 -13.00 -30.71
CA GLU A 304 -6.86 -13.07 -31.22
C GLU A 304 -7.89 -13.45 -30.14
N LYS A 305 -7.43 -14.09 -29.06
CA LYS A 305 -8.25 -14.53 -27.92
C LYS A 305 -8.09 -13.63 -26.70
N LEU A 306 -7.23 -12.62 -26.78
CA LEU A 306 -6.87 -11.78 -25.65
C LEU A 306 -7.73 -10.51 -25.59
N MET A 307 -8.28 -10.23 -24.42
CA MET A 307 -8.86 -8.95 -24.07
C MET A 307 -8.14 -8.38 -22.84
N THR A 308 -7.82 -7.08 -22.86
CA THR A 308 -7.06 -6.44 -21.77
C THR A 308 -7.74 -5.18 -21.25
N SER A 309 -7.66 -4.96 -19.95
CA SER A 309 -7.83 -3.65 -19.29
C SER A 309 -6.67 -3.43 -18.32
N SER A 310 -6.45 -2.20 -17.81
CA SER A 310 -5.40 -1.97 -16.80
C SER A 310 -5.56 -2.87 -15.59
N TYR A 311 -6.77 -2.89 -15.02
CA TYR A 311 -7.17 -3.73 -13.90
C TYR A 311 -8.38 -4.58 -14.30
N SER A 312 -8.56 -5.72 -13.63
CA SER A 312 -9.73 -6.57 -13.87
C SER A 312 -11.03 -5.89 -13.41
N PRO A 313 -12.20 -6.36 -13.88
CA PRO A 313 -13.49 -5.95 -13.34
C PRO A 313 -13.60 -6.19 -11.82
N VAL A 314 -12.95 -7.23 -11.28
CA VAL A 314 -12.96 -7.53 -9.85
C VAL A 314 -12.24 -6.46 -9.05
N LEU A 315 -11.00 -6.09 -9.44
CA LEU A 315 -10.22 -5.04 -8.78
C LEU A 315 -10.96 -3.70 -8.76
N THR A 316 -11.54 -3.31 -9.90
CA THR A 316 -12.27 -2.04 -9.99
C THR A 316 -13.60 -2.05 -9.24
N THR A 317 -14.25 -3.21 -9.11
CA THR A 317 -15.51 -3.35 -8.37
C THR A 317 -15.26 -3.30 -6.87
N LYS A 318 -14.32 -4.10 -6.35
CA LYS A 318 -14.01 -4.13 -4.90
C LYS A 318 -13.46 -2.81 -4.36
N ALA A 319 -12.86 -1.99 -5.22
CA ALA A 319 -12.38 -0.66 -4.86
C ALA A 319 -13.50 0.24 -4.30
N VAL A 320 -14.75 0.06 -4.76
CA VAL A 320 -15.92 0.81 -4.30
C VAL A 320 -16.65 0.02 -3.23
N LYS A 321 -16.59 0.50 -1.98
CA LYS A 321 -17.19 -0.17 -0.83
C LYS A 321 -18.69 0.07 -0.77
N ASP A 322 -19.48 -0.98 -0.53
CA ASP A 322 -20.90 -0.83 -0.28
C ASP A 322 -21.19 -0.16 1.08
N GLU A 323 -22.46 0.12 1.38
CA GLU A 323 -22.83 0.81 2.63
C GLU A 323 -22.49 0.00 3.89
N THR A 324 -22.57 -1.33 3.82
CA THR A 324 -22.20 -2.20 4.94
C THR A 324 -20.69 -2.20 5.12
N GLU A 325 -19.91 -2.36 4.05
CA GLU A 325 -18.45 -2.28 4.07
C GLU A 325 -17.96 -0.91 4.57
N GLN A 326 -18.58 0.19 4.14
CA GLN A 326 -18.27 1.54 4.62
C GLN A 326 -18.53 1.68 6.13
N ARG A 327 -19.67 1.19 6.63
CA ARG A 327 -20.02 1.25 8.04
C ARG A 327 -19.01 0.49 8.90
N ILE A 328 -18.76 -0.77 8.57
CA ILE A 328 -17.90 -1.61 9.40
C ILE A 328 -16.44 -1.15 9.36
N LEU A 329 -15.95 -0.64 8.22
CA LEU A 329 -14.60 -0.09 8.13
C LEU A 329 -14.45 1.15 9.02
N ARG A 330 -15.49 1.98 9.16
CA ARG A 330 -15.48 3.10 10.12
C ARG A 330 -15.47 2.63 11.57
N ASP A 331 -16.24 1.58 11.89
CA ASP A 331 -16.25 1.00 13.23
C ASP A 331 -14.86 0.43 13.61
N ALA A 332 -14.13 -0.14 12.64
CA ALA A 332 -12.75 -0.57 12.83
C ALA A 332 -11.82 0.59 13.16
N HIS A 333 -11.92 1.71 12.44
CA HIS A 333 -11.12 2.91 12.72
C HIS A 333 -11.44 3.56 14.07
N VAL A 334 -12.68 3.45 14.55
CA VAL A 334 -13.04 3.88 15.92
C VAL A 334 -12.28 3.04 16.96
N ARG A 335 -12.24 1.70 16.79
CA ARG A 335 -11.51 0.82 17.71
C ARG A 335 -10.00 1.04 17.65
N ASP A 336 -9.47 1.23 16.45
CA ASP A 336 -8.05 1.51 16.24
C ASP A 336 -7.64 2.86 16.85
N ALA A 337 -8.48 3.89 16.72
CA ALA A 337 -8.25 5.18 17.38
C ALA A 337 -8.18 5.06 18.91
N VAL A 338 -8.92 4.13 19.53
CA VAL A 338 -8.77 3.85 20.98
C VAL A 338 -7.36 3.32 21.28
N ALA A 339 -6.87 2.35 20.50
CA ALA A 339 -5.54 1.77 20.68
C ALA A 339 -4.43 2.81 20.54
N VAL A 340 -4.49 3.65 19.51
CA VAL A 340 -3.50 4.71 19.27
C VAL A 340 -3.58 5.79 20.35
N ILE A 341 -4.78 6.19 20.81
CA ILE A 341 -4.91 7.15 21.93
C ILE A 341 -4.29 6.57 23.21
N GLN A 342 -4.51 5.29 23.50
CA GLN A 342 -3.90 4.63 24.66
C GLN A 342 -2.37 4.59 24.55
N LEU A 343 -1.82 4.27 23.37
CA LEU A 343 -0.39 4.32 23.12
C LEU A 343 0.16 5.72 23.39
N LEU A 344 -0.40 6.76 22.76
CA LEU A 344 0.10 8.13 22.88
C LEU A 344 0.01 8.65 24.33
N MET A 345 -1.09 8.34 25.02
CA MET A 345 -1.26 8.70 26.44
C MET A 345 -0.25 7.97 27.34
N TRP A 346 -0.02 6.67 27.10
CA TRP A 346 0.96 5.90 27.86
C TRP A 346 2.37 6.43 27.63
N LEU A 347 2.77 6.67 26.38
CA LEU A 347 4.09 7.23 26.05
C LEU A 347 4.29 8.63 26.63
N GLU A 348 3.27 9.51 26.63
CA GLU A 348 3.37 10.83 27.27
C GLU A 348 3.73 10.72 28.76
N LYS A 349 3.26 9.67 29.45
CA LYS A 349 3.58 9.41 30.87
C LYS A 349 4.93 8.70 31.04
N ALA A 350 5.24 7.73 30.17
CA ALA A 350 6.34 6.79 30.35
C ALA A 350 7.69 7.28 29.79
N VAL A 351 7.70 8.04 28.68
CA VAL A 351 8.92 8.55 28.05
C VAL A 351 9.78 9.41 29.00
N PRO A 352 9.20 10.28 29.85
CA PRO A 352 9.99 11.01 30.86
C PRO A 352 10.71 10.11 31.89
N GLU A 353 10.24 8.88 32.13
CA GLU A 353 10.97 7.92 32.99
C GLU A 353 12.21 7.33 32.31
N GLY A 354 12.30 7.49 30.98
CA GLY A 354 13.45 7.10 30.18
C GLY A 354 13.61 5.59 30.03
N LYS A 355 12.54 4.79 30.07
CA LYS A 355 12.58 3.33 29.88
C LYS A 355 12.19 2.88 28.48
N GLU A 356 11.24 3.57 27.86
CA GLU A 356 10.63 3.15 26.61
C GLU A 356 11.55 3.30 25.40
N THR A 357 11.30 2.45 24.42
CA THR A 357 12.05 2.36 23.16
C THR A 357 11.08 2.36 22.00
N GLU A 358 11.59 2.54 20.78
CA GLU A 358 10.82 2.36 19.57
C GLU A 358 10.16 0.97 19.51
N LEU A 359 10.88 -0.07 19.94
CA LEU A 359 10.37 -1.44 19.89
C LEU A 359 9.22 -1.65 20.89
N THR A 360 9.38 -1.17 22.13
CA THR A 360 8.30 -1.30 23.14
C THR A 360 7.03 -0.53 22.73
N ALA A 361 7.18 0.60 22.03
CA ALA A 361 6.05 1.34 21.50
C ALA A 361 5.35 0.64 20.32
N ALA A 362 6.12 0.03 19.40
CA ALA A 362 5.55 -0.77 18.31
C ALA A 362 4.80 -2.00 18.84
N GLU A 363 5.39 -2.73 19.80
CA GLU A 363 4.75 -3.89 20.42
C GLU A 363 3.46 -3.53 21.15
N TYR A 364 3.41 -2.37 21.81
CA TYR A 364 2.23 -1.91 22.54
C TYR A 364 1.00 -1.82 21.62
N VAL A 365 1.12 -1.12 20.48
CA VAL A 365 -0.03 -0.90 19.59
C VAL A 365 -0.46 -2.16 18.84
N ASN A 366 0.48 -3.07 18.56
CA ASN A 366 0.20 -4.31 17.84
C ASN A 366 -0.70 -5.31 18.58
N ASN A 367 -0.84 -5.16 19.90
CA ASN A 367 -1.64 -6.06 20.73
C ASN A 367 -3.16 -5.81 20.70
N TYR A 368 -3.61 -4.77 19.99
CA TYR A 368 -5.02 -4.31 20.03
C TYR A 368 -5.90 -4.83 18.89
N SER A 369 -5.33 -5.56 17.93
CA SER A 369 -5.99 -6.05 16.72
C SER A 369 -5.72 -7.55 16.53
N ARG A 370 -6.09 -8.14 15.38
CA ARG A 370 -5.72 -9.53 15.04
C ARG A 370 -4.28 -9.66 14.53
N GLY A 371 -3.46 -8.66 14.78
CA GLY A 371 -2.16 -8.46 14.17
C GLY A 371 -2.17 -7.21 13.30
N PRO A 372 -0.99 -6.61 13.07
CA PRO A 372 -0.92 -5.36 12.36
C PRO A 372 -1.18 -5.53 10.85
N SER A 373 -1.63 -4.46 10.20
CA SER A 373 -1.91 -4.44 8.76
C SER A 373 -0.64 -4.20 7.90
N PHE A 374 0.48 -3.88 8.55
CA PHE A 374 1.85 -3.83 8.03
C PHE A 374 2.84 -3.82 9.21
N GLU A 375 4.14 -3.85 8.97
CA GLU A 375 5.11 -3.74 10.06
C GLU A 375 5.11 -2.32 10.65
N THR A 376 4.86 -2.19 11.95
CA THR A 376 4.76 -0.88 12.61
C THR A 376 6.05 -0.10 12.51
N ILE A 377 5.94 1.13 12.00
CA ILE A 377 7.01 2.11 12.01
C ILE A 377 6.89 2.88 13.32
N SER A 378 7.82 2.64 14.24
CA SER A 378 7.96 3.40 15.48
C SER A 378 9.35 3.99 15.49
N ALA A 379 9.46 5.31 15.41
CA ALA A 379 10.72 5.96 15.04
C ALA A 379 10.95 7.26 15.83
N SER A 380 12.10 7.37 16.48
CA SER A 380 12.53 8.54 17.26
C SER A 380 13.68 9.27 16.57
N GLY A 381 13.54 10.59 16.46
CA GLY A 381 14.58 11.48 15.92
C GLY A 381 15.07 11.04 14.54
N PRO A 382 16.37 10.76 14.34
CA PRO A 382 16.93 10.42 13.04
C PRO A 382 16.30 9.20 12.36
N ASN A 383 15.78 8.24 13.14
CA ASN A 383 15.11 7.07 12.58
C ASN A 383 13.79 7.45 11.90
N ALA A 384 13.10 8.50 12.37
CA ALA A 384 11.85 8.97 11.75
C ALA A 384 12.07 9.57 10.35
N ALA A 385 13.31 9.98 10.01
CA ALA A 385 13.67 10.43 8.67
C ALA A 385 13.70 9.29 7.63
N LEU A 386 13.65 8.02 8.07
CA LEU A 386 13.56 6.86 7.21
C LEU A 386 12.09 6.50 7.03
N ALA A 387 11.52 6.78 5.86
CA ALA A 387 10.08 6.71 5.64
C ALA A 387 9.45 5.34 6.00
N HIS A 388 10.20 4.25 5.82
CA HIS A 388 9.78 2.85 6.04
C HIS A 388 10.67 2.14 7.08
N TYR A 389 10.99 2.82 8.19
CA TYR A 389 11.77 2.23 9.30
C TYR A 389 10.91 1.43 10.26
N SER A 390 11.24 0.15 10.45
CA SER A 390 10.70 -0.66 11.55
C SER A 390 11.79 -0.93 12.58
N PRO A 391 11.54 -0.75 13.89
CA PRO A 391 12.54 -1.03 14.90
C PRO A 391 12.82 -2.52 15.04
N THR A 392 14.10 -2.86 15.21
CA THR A 392 14.60 -4.20 15.57
C THR A 392 15.32 -4.12 16.91
N GLU A 393 15.62 -5.26 17.52
CA GLU A 393 16.45 -5.32 18.74
C GLU A 393 17.80 -4.60 18.55
N GLU A 394 18.38 -4.66 17.34
CA GLU A 394 19.65 -4.02 17.02
C GLU A 394 19.55 -2.53 16.69
N SER A 395 18.42 -2.08 16.13
CA SER A 395 18.24 -0.70 15.65
C SER A 395 17.44 0.21 16.59
N SER A 396 16.71 -0.38 17.54
CA SER A 396 15.76 0.33 18.39
C SER A 396 16.45 1.39 19.25
N ARG A 397 15.94 2.63 19.17
CA ARG A 397 16.37 3.75 20.00
C ARG A 397 15.49 3.89 21.23
N ARG A 398 16.07 4.43 22.30
CA ARG A 398 15.31 4.92 23.46
C ARG A 398 14.52 6.17 23.05
N LEU A 399 13.26 6.23 23.46
CA LEU A 399 12.42 7.42 23.26
C LEU A 399 12.83 8.50 24.26
N THR A 400 12.84 9.76 23.83
CA THR A 400 13.20 10.90 24.69
C THR A 400 12.21 12.05 24.50
N VAL A 401 12.19 12.98 25.46
CA VAL A 401 11.34 14.17 25.36
C VAL A 401 11.88 15.22 24.40
N ASP A 402 13.15 15.13 24.00
CA ASP A 402 13.84 16.14 23.20
C ASP A 402 13.81 15.83 21.69
N GLU A 403 13.28 14.68 21.29
CA GLU A 403 13.17 14.25 19.90
C GLU A 403 11.69 14.22 19.44
N MET A 404 11.48 14.37 18.14
CA MET A 404 10.18 14.01 17.53
C MET A 404 10.05 12.49 17.49
N TYR A 405 8.84 12.02 17.72
CA TYR A 405 8.47 10.62 17.61
C TYR A 405 7.39 10.45 16.55
N LEU A 406 7.61 9.55 15.60
CA LEU A 406 6.67 9.15 14.58
C LEU A 406 6.22 7.71 14.86
N VAL A 407 4.91 7.51 14.90
CA VAL A 407 4.31 6.17 14.87
C VAL A 407 3.38 6.08 13.68
N ASP A 408 3.67 5.13 12.81
CA ASP A 408 2.81 4.70 11.72
C ASP A 408 2.47 3.22 11.92
N SER A 409 1.18 2.97 12.08
CA SER A 409 0.64 1.71 12.54
C SER A 409 -0.75 1.48 11.97
N GLY A 410 -1.11 0.22 11.83
CA GLY A 410 -2.48 -0.17 11.49
C GLY A 410 -2.75 -1.60 11.93
N GLY A 411 -4.03 -1.95 11.98
CA GLY A 411 -4.53 -3.22 12.49
C GLY A 411 -5.43 -3.94 11.51
N GLN A 412 -5.37 -5.27 11.54
CA GLN A 412 -6.38 -6.12 10.92
C GLN A 412 -7.51 -6.40 11.92
N TYR A 413 -8.71 -5.98 11.55
CA TYR A 413 -9.95 -6.30 12.25
C TYR A 413 -10.80 -7.19 11.35
N LEU A 414 -11.66 -8.04 11.94
CA LEU A 414 -12.58 -8.87 11.16
C LEU A 414 -13.54 -8.07 10.28
N ASP A 415 -13.57 -6.76 10.42
CA ASP A 415 -14.52 -5.89 9.80
C ASP A 415 -13.86 -4.59 9.29
N GLY A 416 -12.52 -4.59 9.19
CA GLY A 416 -11.78 -3.50 8.59
C GLY A 416 -10.26 -3.63 8.65
N THR A 417 -9.59 -2.84 7.83
CA THR A 417 -8.13 -2.63 7.88
C THR A 417 -7.90 -1.17 8.21
N THR A 418 -6.97 -0.87 9.10
CA THR A 418 -6.63 0.51 9.46
C THR A 418 -5.21 0.86 9.06
N ASP A 419 -4.99 2.16 8.91
CA ASP A 419 -3.70 2.77 8.60
C ASP A 419 -3.69 4.20 9.16
N ILE A 420 -2.70 4.52 9.99
CA ILE A 420 -2.62 5.83 10.64
C ILE A 420 -1.19 6.14 11.09
N THR A 421 -0.73 7.31 10.64
CA THR A 421 0.50 7.92 11.12
C THR A 421 0.23 9.15 11.99
N ARG A 422 0.87 9.20 13.17
CA ARG A 422 0.96 10.41 14.00
C ARG A 422 2.41 10.72 14.33
N THR A 423 2.74 12.00 14.29
CA THR A 423 4.03 12.52 14.73
C THR A 423 3.82 13.46 15.93
N VAL A 424 4.55 13.26 17.01
CA VAL A 424 4.39 13.95 18.31
C VAL A 424 5.73 14.43 18.88
N HIS A 425 5.67 15.32 19.88
CA HIS A 425 6.83 15.82 20.63
C HIS A 425 6.49 16.03 22.12
N TRP A 426 7.23 15.40 23.03
CA TRP A 426 6.93 15.49 24.46
C TRP A 426 7.56 16.70 25.17
N GLY A 427 8.70 17.20 24.69
CA GLY A 427 9.37 18.42 25.16
C GLY A 427 9.00 19.68 24.36
N THR A 428 10.00 20.47 23.99
CA THR A 428 9.84 21.72 23.20
C THR A 428 10.38 21.54 21.78
N PRO A 429 9.51 21.53 20.74
CA PRO A 429 9.96 21.40 19.37
C PRO A 429 10.66 22.67 18.88
N THR A 430 11.62 22.50 17.96
CA THR A 430 12.32 23.61 17.30
C THR A 430 11.43 24.33 16.28
N ASP A 431 11.80 25.56 15.90
CA ASP A 431 11.08 26.33 14.87
C ASP A 431 10.99 25.57 13.54
N MET A 432 12.07 24.89 13.13
CA MET A 432 12.09 24.09 11.91
C MET A 432 11.13 22.89 11.99
N GLN A 433 11.06 22.21 13.14
CA GLN A 433 10.13 21.09 13.33
C GLN A 433 8.68 21.57 13.30
N ARG A 434 8.36 22.69 13.95
CA ARG A 434 7.02 23.29 13.93
C ARG A 434 6.62 23.76 12.52
N GLU A 435 7.51 24.44 11.80
CA GLU A 435 7.24 24.89 10.44
C GLU A 435 7.02 23.71 9.49
N ALA A 436 7.92 22.71 9.51
CA ALA A 436 7.80 21.54 8.65
C ALA A 436 6.51 20.76 8.95
N PHE A 437 6.19 20.51 10.22
CA PHE A 437 4.97 19.80 10.62
C PHE A 437 3.72 20.53 10.17
N THR A 438 3.68 21.85 10.37
CA THR A 438 2.54 22.66 9.97
C THR A 438 2.34 22.63 8.46
N ARG A 439 3.41 22.65 7.66
CA ARG A 439 3.32 22.56 6.20
C ARG A 439 2.86 21.18 5.72
N VAL A 440 3.29 20.10 6.37
CA VAL A 440 2.77 18.75 6.12
C VAL A 440 1.27 18.70 6.44
N LEU A 441 0.86 19.24 7.60
CA LEU A 441 -0.54 19.32 8.01
C LEU A 441 -1.38 20.13 7.03
N MET A 442 -0.87 21.26 6.52
CA MET A 442 -1.53 22.03 5.47
C MET A 442 -1.81 21.17 4.24
N GLY A 443 -0.85 20.35 3.80
CA GLY A 443 -1.04 19.43 2.68
C GLY A 443 -2.18 18.44 2.91
N ASN A 444 -2.23 17.82 4.10
CA ASN A 444 -3.27 16.87 4.49
C ASN A 444 -4.65 17.56 4.52
N ILE A 445 -4.74 18.72 5.17
CA ILE A 445 -6.00 19.50 5.25
C ILE A 445 -6.48 19.90 3.86
N GLU A 446 -5.59 20.40 2.99
CA GLU A 446 -5.95 20.86 1.66
C GLU A 446 -6.55 19.74 0.81
N ILE A 447 -5.98 18.53 0.84
CA ILE A 447 -6.57 17.37 0.17
C ILE A 447 -7.92 17.02 0.80
N SER A 448 -7.96 16.84 2.12
CA SER A 448 -9.16 16.41 2.86
C SER A 448 -10.37 17.32 2.64
N ARG A 449 -10.16 18.63 2.46
CA ARG A 449 -11.24 19.60 2.22
C ARG A 449 -11.59 19.84 0.75
N THR A 450 -10.88 19.21 -0.19
CA THR A 450 -11.05 19.49 -1.62
C THR A 450 -12.42 18.99 -2.09
N ILE A 451 -13.12 19.85 -2.86
CA ILE A 451 -14.35 19.51 -3.57
C ILE A 451 -14.01 19.42 -5.06
N PHE A 452 -14.36 18.32 -5.71
CA PHE A 452 -13.91 18.02 -7.06
C PHE A 452 -14.96 17.30 -7.91
N PRO A 453 -14.91 17.43 -9.25
CA PRO A 453 -15.82 16.71 -10.12
C PRO A 453 -15.62 15.19 -10.00
N SER A 454 -16.71 14.43 -10.01
CA SER A 454 -16.64 12.97 -10.13
C SER A 454 -15.88 12.57 -11.40
N GLY A 455 -15.05 11.53 -11.32
CA GLY A 455 -14.14 11.13 -12.41
C GLY A 455 -12.77 11.82 -12.39
N THR A 456 -12.47 12.63 -11.38
CA THR A 456 -11.11 13.14 -11.13
C THR A 456 -10.21 12.03 -10.58
N ARG A 457 -8.97 11.92 -11.08
CA ARG A 457 -7.95 11.00 -10.54
C ARG A 457 -7.16 11.66 -9.41
N GLY A 458 -6.71 10.88 -8.43
CA GLY A 458 -5.86 11.38 -7.34
C GLY A 458 -4.55 12.01 -7.84
N ALA A 459 -3.98 11.52 -8.94
CA ALA A 459 -2.80 12.13 -9.57
C ALA A 459 -2.97 13.62 -9.94
N ASN A 460 -4.20 14.06 -10.18
CA ASN A 460 -4.51 15.47 -10.46
C ASN A 460 -4.54 16.35 -9.20
N MET A 461 -4.52 15.74 -8.01
CA MET A 461 -4.60 16.39 -6.69
C MET A 461 -3.33 16.25 -5.87
N GLU A 462 -2.39 15.41 -6.32
CA GLU A 462 -1.13 15.11 -5.67
C GLU A 462 -0.37 16.38 -5.23
N MET A 463 -0.35 17.41 -6.09
CA MET A 463 0.33 18.67 -5.80
C MET A 463 -0.24 19.39 -4.57
N LEU A 464 -1.52 19.18 -4.21
CA LEU A 464 -2.15 19.83 -3.05
C LEU A 464 -1.48 19.41 -1.74
N GLY A 465 -1.10 18.13 -1.64
CA GLY A 465 -0.34 17.60 -0.51
C GLY A 465 1.09 18.12 -0.42
N ARG A 466 1.64 18.67 -1.52
CA ARG A 466 3.03 19.14 -1.63
C ARG A 466 3.18 20.65 -1.62
N ARG A 467 2.16 21.39 -2.03
CA ARG A 467 2.22 22.83 -2.32
C ARG A 467 2.85 23.63 -1.17
N ALA A 468 2.45 23.36 0.06
CA ALA A 468 2.94 24.09 1.23
C ALA A 468 4.43 23.84 1.52
N LEU A 469 4.93 22.64 1.22
CA LEU A 469 6.35 22.29 1.33
C LEU A 469 7.15 22.91 0.17
N TRP A 470 6.64 22.83 -1.06
CA TRP A 470 7.30 23.39 -2.24
C TRP A 470 7.54 24.90 -2.15
N GLN A 471 6.63 25.64 -1.49
CA GLN A 471 6.79 27.08 -1.25
C GLN A 471 8.07 27.46 -0.49
N VAL A 472 8.66 26.52 0.24
CA VAL A 472 9.92 26.70 0.99
C VAL A 472 11.02 25.75 0.53
N GLY A 473 10.85 25.12 -0.64
CA GLY A 473 11.86 24.23 -1.23
C GLY A 473 11.96 22.85 -0.56
N LEU A 474 10.96 22.44 0.21
CA LEU A 474 10.88 21.10 0.82
C LEU A 474 10.02 20.16 -0.02
N ASN A 475 10.19 18.84 0.15
CA ASN A 475 9.39 17.81 -0.54
C ASN A 475 9.43 16.47 0.22
N TYR A 476 8.63 15.48 -0.19
CA TYR A 476 8.70 14.08 0.29
C TYR A 476 8.81 13.07 -0.85
N GLY A 477 9.46 11.93 -0.60
CA GLY A 477 9.87 10.95 -1.63
C GLY A 477 8.88 9.83 -1.95
N HIS A 478 7.64 9.88 -1.45
CA HIS A 478 6.60 8.88 -1.68
C HIS A 478 5.30 9.51 -2.21
N GLY A 479 4.32 8.68 -2.58
CA GLY A 479 2.98 9.13 -3.00
C GLY A 479 2.18 9.72 -1.84
N THR A 480 1.14 10.50 -2.13
CA THR A 480 0.32 11.16 -1.10
C THR A 480 -0.74 10.25 -0.46
N GLY A 481 -0.94 9.04 -0.99
CA GLY A 481 -1.85 8.07 -0.43
C GLY A 481 -2.20 6.93 -1.37
N HIS A 482 -2.86 5.92 -0.82
CA HIS A 482 -3.28 4.68 -1.48
C HIS A 482 -4.68 4.27 -1.00
N GLY A 483 -5.32 3.35 -1.72
CA GLY A 483 -6.58 2.75 -1.26
C GLY A 483 -6.39 1.91 -0.01
N VAL A 484 -7.48 1.68 0.74
CA VAL A 484 -7.50 0.81 1.93
C VAL A 484 -8.63 -0.22 1.81
N GLY A 485 -8.28 -1.51 1.97
CA GLY A 485 -9.22 -2.62 1.86
C GLY A 485 -9.96 -2.93 3.16
N ASN A 486 -11.03 -3.73 3.08
CA ASN A 486 -11.83 -4.14 4.25
C ASN A 486 -11.44 -5.56 4.72
N TYR A 487 -10.72 -5.64 5.85
CA TYR A 487 -10.02 -6.84 6.32
C TYR A 487 -9.22 -7.47 5.18
N PHE A 488 -8.37 -6.67 4.54
CA PHE A 488 -7.71 -6.93 3.25
C PHE A 488 -6.34 -6.25 3.25
N GLY A 489 -5.71 -6.09 2.08
CA GLY A 489 -4.47 -5.33 1.96
C GLY A 489 -4.66 -3.88 2.42
N VAL A 490 -3.72 -3.39 3.24
CA VAL A 490 -3.68 -1.98 3.67
C VAL A 490 -3.46 -1.06 2.48
N HIS A 491 -2.63 -1.47 1.52
CA HIS A 491 -2.48 -0.84 0.22
C HIS A 491 -3.38 -1.52 -0.81
N GLU A 492 -4.58 -0.99 -1.00
CA GLU A 492 -5.56 -1.52 -1.95
C GLU A 492 -5.55 -0.78 -3.28
N TRP A 493 -5.01 -1.43 -4.31
CA TRP A 493 -5.13 -0.97 -5.67
C TRP A 493 -6.55 -1.19 -6.23
N PRO A 494 -7.01 -0.34 -7.17
CA PRO A 494 -6.28 0.73 -7.86
C PRO A 494 -6.62 2.15 -7.40
N VAL A 495 -7.02 2.35 -6.14
CA VAL A 495 -7.31 3.68 -5.57
C VAL A 495 -6.00 4.32 -5.09
N GLY A 496 -5.84 5.63 -5.29
CA GLY A 496 -4.65 6.37 -4.84
C GLY A 496 -4.34 7.60 -5.67
N PHE A 497 -3.13 8.13 -5.49
CA PHE A 497 -2.66 9.39 -6.08
C PHE A 497 -1.60 9.22 -7.19
N GLN A 498 -1.23 8.01 -7.56
CA GLN A 498 -0.30 7.72 -8.66
C GLN A 498 -1.00 7.73 -10.04
N THR A 499 -0.19 7.83 -11.11
CA THR A 499 -0.67 8.01 -12.50
C THR A 499 -1.49 6.84 -13.04
N ASN A 500 -1.21 5.63 -12.56
CA ASN A 500 -1.92 4.40 -12.92
C ASN A 500 -3.16 4.14 -12.05
N ASN A 501 -3.48 4.99 -11.05
CA ASN A 501 -4.72 4.86 -10.29
C ASN A 501 -5.95 5.25 -11.13
N ILE A 502 -7.09 4.65 -10.77
CA ILE A 502 -8.37 4.94 -11.41
C ILE A 502 -8.98 6.25 -10.87
N PRO A 503 -9.92 6.88 -11.59
CA PRO A 503 -10.67 8.00 -11.07
C PRO A 503 -11.40 7.68 -9.77
N PHE A 504 -11.44 8.64 -8.84
CA PHE A 504 -12.17 8.52 -7.59
C PHE A 504 -13.68 8.41 -7.84
N ARG A 505 -14.31 7.54 -7.06
CA ARG A 505 -15.75 7.33 -7.00
C ARG A 505 -16.20 7.31 -5.54
N SER A 506 -17.45 7.68 -5.31
CA SER A 506 -18.08 7.57 -3.99
C SER A 506 -17.94 6.14 -3.44
N GLY A 507 -17.62 5.99 -2.16
CA GLY A 507 -17.44 4.71 -1.48
C GLY A 507 -16.03 4.13 -1.55
N MET A 508 -15.11 4.76 -2.28
CA MET A 508 -13.69 4.40 -2.21
C MET A 508 -13.06 4.96 -0.93
N PHE A 509 -12.20 4.18 -0.27
CA PHE A 509 -11.37 4.64 0.85
C PHE A 509 -9.94 4.89 0.34
N THR A 510 -9.29 5.92 0.87
CA THR A 510 -7.90 6.26 0.58
C THR A 510 -7.22 6.84 1.82
N SER A 511 -5.94 6.57 2.03
CA SER A 511 -5.08 7.36 2.92
C SER A 511 -4.78 8.73 2.29
N ILE A 512 -4.45 9.69 3.16
CA ILE A 512 -3.94 11.02 2.84
C ILE A 512 -2.75 11.26 3.77
N GLU A 513 -1.54 11.00 3.28
CA GLU A 513 -0.33 10.81 4.09
C GLU A 513 0.86 11.66 3.63
N PRO A 514 0.75 13.00 3.49
CA PRO A 514 1.93 13.81 3.22
C PRO A 514 2.99 13.66 4.34
N GLY A 515 4.25 13.86 3.97
CA GLY A 515 5.36 13.80 4.91
C GLY A 515 6.46 14.81 4.63
N TYR A 516 7.49 14.79 5.46
CA TYR A 516 8.77 15.47 5.25
C TYR A 516 9.84 14.77 6.09
N TYR A 517 10.98 14.49 5.48
CA TYR A 517 12.05 13.72 6.09
C TYR A 517 13.35 14.49 5.98
N LYS A 518 13.94 14.86 7.11
CA LYS A 518 15.22 15.56 7.18
C LYS A 518 16.29 14.59 7.64
N ASP A 519 17.13 14.18 6.69
CA ASP A 519 18.18 13.19 6.89
C ASP A 519 18.97 13.44 8.17
N ASN A 520 19.13 12.37 8.97
CA ASN A 520 19.89 12.37 10.22
C ASN A 520 19.34 13.30 11.33
N ASP A 521 18.10 13.78 11.22
CA ASP A 521 17.51 14.71 12.19
C ASP A 521 16.12 14.25 12.65
N PHE A 522 15.08 14.42 11.84
CA PHE A 522 13.71 14.03 12.17
C PHE A 522 12.91 13.73 10.91
N GLY A 523 11.79 13.02 11.07
CA GLY A 523 10.79 12.89 10.01
C GLY A 523 9.39 13.12 10.54
N ILE A 524 8.51 13.45 9.62
CA ILE A 524 7.11 13.78 9.84
C ILE A 524 6.30 13.06 8.79
N ARG A 525 5.24 12.41 9.22
CA ARG A 525 4.12 12.01 8.36
C ARG A 525 2.84 12.21 9.13
N ILE A 526 1.81 12.67 8.42
CA ILE A 526 0.47 12.87 8.95
C ILE A 526 -0.46 12.14 8.01
N GLU A 527 -1.04 11.07 8.51
CA GLU A 527 -1.85 10.18 7.70
C GLU A 527 -3.22 9.97 8.29
N ASP A 528 -4.22 10.14 7.42
CA ASP A 528 -5.59 9.85 7.72
C ASP A 528 -6.23 9.07 6.59
N VAL A 529 -6.99 8.04 6.94
CA VAL A 529 -7.90 7.38 6.01
C VAL A 529 -9.14 8.24 5.86
N ALA A 530 -9.60 8.40 4.63
CA ALA A 530 -10.84 9.07 4.29
C ALA A 530 -11.63 8.27 3.25
N VAL A 531 -12.96 8.40 3.30
CA VAL A 531 -13.84 7.86 2.25
C VAL A 531 -14.29 8.98 1.33
N ILE A 532 -14.31 8.70 0.03
CA ILE A 532 -14.83 9.63 -0.97
C ILE A 532 -16.36 9.61 -0.92
N VAL A 533 -16.98 10.78 -0.77
CA VAL A 533 -18.43 10.95 -0.63
C VAL A 533 -18.97 12.02 -1.58
N PRO A 534 -20.23 11.94 -2.03
CA PRO A 534 -20.86 12.99 -2.82
C PRO A 534 -21.04 14.27 -1.99
N VAL A 535 -20.89 15.42 -2.65
CA VAL A 535 -21.10 16.73 -2.02
C VAL A 535 -21.97 17.62 -2.90
N GLN A 536 -22.90 18.33 -2.28
CA GLN A 536 -23.72 19.32 -2.97
C GLN A 536 -22.92 20.60 -3.18
N THR A 537 -22.94 21.13 -4.40
CA THR A 537 -22.31 22.41 -4.72
C THR A 537 -23.34 23.42 -5.20
N LYS A 538 -22.95 24.69 -5.23
CA LYS A 538 -23.85 25.80 -5.60
C LYS A 538 -24.42 25.68 -7.02
N TYR A 539 -23.65 25.13 -7.96
CA TYR A 539 -23.99 25.14 -9.38
C TYR A 539 -23.97 23.75 -10.05
N GLY A 540 -23.24 22.78 -9.49
CA GLY A 540 -23.10 21.44 -10.05
C GLY A 540 -23.55 20.34 -9.09
N HIS A 541 -24.02 19.23 -9.64
CA HIS A 541 -24.61 18.12 -8.86
C HIS A 541 -23.77 16.84 -8.84
N ASN A 542 -22.65 16.80 -9.57
CA ASN A 542 -21.79 15.61 -9.68
C ASN A 542 -20.37 15.89 -9.15
N TYR A 543 -20.29 16.18 -7.86
CA TYR A 543 -19.04 16.50 -7.17
C TYR A 543 -18.85 15.56 -5.98
N LEU A 544 -17.59 15.34 -5.64
CA LEU A 544 -17.13 14.49 -4.55
C LEU A 544 -16.25 15.32 -3.61
N THR A 545 -16.09 14.81 -2.39
CA THR A 545 -15.13 15.29 -1.39
C THR A 545 -14.66 14.13 -0.52
N PHE A 546 -13.75 14.38 0.42
CA PHE A 546 -13.26 13.38 1.35
C PHE A 546 -13.94 13.54 2.72
N ASP A 547 -14.33 12.43 3.33
CA ASP A 547 -14.82 12.36 4.70
C ASP A 547 -13.84 11.54 5.54
N THR A 548 -13.11 12.22 6.43
CA THR A 548 -12.04 11.64 7.24
C THR A 548 -12.58 10.61 8.22
N VAL A 549 -11.92 9.46 8.28
CA VAL A 549 -12.29 8.28 9.08
C VAL A 549 -11.33 8.08 10.25
N SER A 550 -10.07 8.49 10.15
CA SER A 550 -9.11 8.44 11.26
C SER A 550 -9.45 9.47 12.35
N LEU A 551 -9.46 9.05 13.62
CA LEU A 551 -10.01 9.84 14.75
C LEU A 551 -9.01 10.12 15.89
N VAL A 552 -7.73 10.32 15.55
CA VAL A 552 -6.68 10.63 16.53
C VAL A 552 -6.23 12.09 16.37
N PRO A 553 -6.18 12.91 17.43
CA PRO A 553 -5.77 14.31 17.32
C PRO A 553 -4.31 14.45 16.87
N TYR A 554 -4.01 15.53 16.15
CA TYR A 554 -2.62 15.94 15.86
C TYR A 554 -1.98 16.60 17.09
N ASP A 555 -0.66 16.50 17.23
CA ASP A 555 0.05 17.15 18.34
C ASP A 555 0.03 18.67 18.19
N ARG A 556 -0.66 19.32 19.13
CA ARG A 556 -0.83 20.78 19.17
C ARG A 556 0.48 21.54 19.33
N LYS A 557 1.51 20.96 19.96
CA LYS A 557 2.82 21.64 20.16
C LYS A 557 3.56 21.87 18.84
N LEU A 558 3.32 21.00 17.86
CA LEU A 558 3.96 21.06 16.55
C LEU A 558 3.25 22.00 15.57
N ILE A 559 2.07 22.52 15.91
CA ILE A 559 1.26 23.36 15.03
C ILE A 559 1.61 24.84 15.25
N ASP A 560 2.02 25.51 14.18
CA ASP A 560 2.13 26.95 14.10
C ASP A 560 0.89 27.56 13.45
N THR A 561 -0.05 28.02 14.27
CA THR A 561 -1.32 28.60 13.79
C THR A 561 -1.13 29.87 12.95
N SER A 562 0.03 30.52 12.99
CA SER A 562 0.31 31.70 12.16
C SER A 562 0.52 31.35 10.68
N LEU A 563 0.84 30.10 10.37
CA LEU A 563 0.98 29.61 8.99
C LEU A 563 -0.34 29.11 8.40
N LEU A 564 -1.33 28.82 9.25
CA LEU A 564 -2.62 28.28 8.82
C LEU A 564 -3.58 29.38 8.39
N SER A 565 -4.30 29.15 7.29
CA SER A 565 -5.42 30.01 6.91
C SER A 565 -6.61 29.83 7.88
N SER A 566 -7.50 30.82 7.93
CA SER A 566 -8.73 30.74 8.73
C SER A 566 -9.62 29.55 8.36
N GLU A 567 -9.61 29.16 7.09
CA GLU A 567 -10.36 28.00 6.60
C GLU A 567 -9.74 26.67 7.05
N GLN A 568 -8.41 26.59 7.10
CA GLN A 568 -7.69 25.42 7.62
C GLN A 568 -7.88 25.27 9.13
N LEU A 569 -7.81 26.38 9.88
CA LEU A 569 -8.13 26.40 11.31
C LEU A 569 -9.57 25.94 11.58
N LYS A 570 -10.52 26.42 10.78
CA LYS A 570 -11.92 25.98 10.89
C LYS A 570 -12.09 24.49 10.57
N TRP A 571 -11.41 23.98 9.55
CA TRP A 571 -11.43 22.55 9.26
C TRP A 571 -10.88 21.74 10.43
N LEU A 572 -9.76 22.18 11.02
CA LEU A 572 -9.11 21.52 12.14
C LEU A 572 -9.99 21.49 13.41
N ASP A 573 -10.66 22.61 13.73
CA ASP A 573 -11.61 22.67 14.84
C ASP A 573 -12.83 21.74 14.61
N ASN A 574 -13.37 21.68 13.38
CA ASN A 574 -14.44 20.75 13.02
C ASN A 574 -14.00 19.27 13.10
N TYR A 575 -12.76 18.98 12.71
CA TYR A 575 -12.16 17.64 12.84
C TYR A 575 -12.08 17.23 14.31
N TYR A 576 -11.60 18.13 15.18
CA TYR A 576 -11.55 17.88 16.62
C TYR A 576 -12.93 17.74 17.27
N GLU A 577 -13.93 18.52 16.84
CA GLU A 577 -15.31 18.31 17.25
C GLU A 577 -15.83 16.92 16.84
N THR A 578 -15.48 16.48 15.62
CA THR A 578 -15.84 15.15 15.13
C THR A 578 -15.21 14.04 15.96
N ILE A 579 -13.92 14.15 16.31
CA ILE A 579 -13.25 13.21 17.22
C ILE A 579 -14.01 13.15 18.55
N ARG A 580 -14.30 14.29 19.18
CA ARG A 580 -15.01 14.33 20.47
C ARG A 580 -16.38 13.64 20.40
N ARG A 581 -17.12 13.90 19.33
CA ARG A 581 -18.47 13.37 19.11
C ARG A 581 -18.48 11.86 18.90
N LEU A 582 -17.51 11.32 18.18
CA LEU A 582 -17.44 9.89 17.84
C LEU A 582 -16.71 9.07 18.90
N MET A 583 -15.56 9.55 19.38
CA MET A 583 -14.73 8.82 20.34
C MET A 583 -15.24 8.93 21.77
N GLY A 584 -15.88 10.05 22.15
CA GLY A 584 -16.38 10.27 23.51
C GLY A 584 -17.29 9.14 24.02
N PRO A 585 -18.37 8.78 23.30
CA PRO A 585 -19.25 7.68 23.67
C PRO A 585 -18.55 6.31 23.69
N GLU A 586 -17.63 6.06 22.77
CA GLU A 586 -16.90 4.79 22.71
C GLU A 586 -15.96 4.61 23.91
N LEU A 587 -15.22 5.66 24.28
CA LEU A 587 -14.36 5.65 25.46
C LEU A 587 -15.17 5.49 26.75
N ASP A 588 -16.33 6.14 26.86
CA ASP A 588 -17.25 5.92 27.99
C ASP A 588 -17.76 4.47 28.04
N ARG A 589 -18.13 3.90 26.88
CA ARG A 589 -18.62 2.52 26.77
C ARG A 589 -17.58 1.50 27.24
N GLN A 590 -16.30 1.75 26.97
CA GLN A 590 -15.18 0.91 27.41
C GLN A 590 -14.70 1.22 28.84
N GLY A 591 -15.21 2.26 29.50
CA GLY A 591 -14.76 2.68 30.84
C GLY A 591 -13.42 3.43 30.86
N LEU A 592 -12.98 3.95 29.71
CA LEU A 592 -11.68 4.59 29.48
C LEU A 592 -11.75 6.10 29.75
N HIS A 593 -11.98 6.46 31.02
CA HIS A 593 -12.21 7.85 31.44
C HIS A 593 -10.95 8.72 31.38
N GLU A 594 -9.75 8.15 31.61
CA GLU A 594 -8.49 8.90 31.50
C GLU A 594 -8.18 9.25 30.04
N GLU A 595 -8.36 8.29 29.14
CA GLU A 595 -8.21 8.45 27.70
C GLU A 595 -9.19 9.48 27.15
N LYS A 596 -10.43 9.48 27.64
CA LYS A 596 -11.41 10.50 27.28
C LYS A 596 -10.98 11.89 27.74
N ALA A 597 -10.48 12.03 28.97
CA ALA A 597 -9.96 13.31 29.45
C ALA A 597 -8.74 13.78 28.63
N TRP A 598 -7.85 12.84 28.29
CA TRP A 598 -6.71 13.09 27.41
C TRP A 598 -7.15 13.56 26.01
N MET A 599 -8.12 12.87 25.40
CA MET A 599 -8.67 13.23 24.09
C MET A 599 -9.32 14.61 24.14
N LEU A 600 -10.11 14.92 25.18
CA LEU A 600 -10.77 16.23 25.33
C LEU A 600 -9.77 17.38 25.45
N LYS A 601 -8.64 17.18 26.15
CA LYS A 601 -7.55 18.15 26.26
C LYS A 601 -6.87 18.38 24.90
N HIS A 602 -6.59 17.31 24.16
CA HIS A 602 -5.85 17.38 22.89
C HIS A 602 -6.72 17.81 21.70
N THR A 603 -8.05 17.89 21.88
CA THR A 603 -9.00 18.32 20.85
C THR A 603 -9.59 19.70 21.16
N GLU A 604 -8.99 20.52 22.04
CA GLU A 604 -9.46 21.89 22.31
C GLU A 604 -9.49 22.75 21.03
N PRO A 605 -10.49 23.61 20.82
CA PRO A 605 -10.52 24.46 19.64
C PRO A 605 -9.32 25.41 19.63
N PHE A 606 -8.80 25.73 18.44
CA PHE A 606 -7.77 26.74 18.23
C PHE A 606 -8.37 28.14 18.14
N MET A 607 -9.58 28.28 17.59
CA MET A 607 -10.29 29.55 17.58
C MET A 607 -11.09 29.71 18.86
N GLU A 608 -10.89 30.83 19.58
CA GLU A 608 -11.76 31.18 20.69
C GLU A 608 -13.17 31.47 20.18
N SER A 609 -14.17 30.88 20.84
CA SER A 609 -15.60 31.18 20.61
C SER A 609 -15.91 32.62 21.07
N GLY A 610 -15.51 33.62 20.30
CA GLY A 610 -15.67 35.04 20.66
C GLY A 610 -15.17 36.10 19.68
N SER A 611 -14.32 35.77 18.69
CA SER A 611 -13.74 36.77 17.78
C SER A 611 -14.53 37.01 16.49
N SER A 612 -15.86 36.89 16.53
CA SER A 612 -16.76 37.36 15.46
C SER A 612 -17.62 38.53 15.94
N ALA A 613 -17.02 39.73 16.01
CA ALA A 613 -17.77 40.98 16.07
C ALA A 613 -16.91 42.18 15.61
N SER A 614 -16.54 42.24 14.34
CA SER A 614 -16.39 43.53 13.66
C SER A 614 -17.63 43.75 12.79
N SER A 615 -18.68 44.28 13.40
CA SER A 615 -19.83 44.81 12.69
C SER A 615 -19.39 45.99 11.81
N THR A 616 -19.08 45.74 10.54
CA THR A 616 -19.06 46.80 9.52
C THR A 616 -20.51 47.25 9.30
N SER A 617 -20.84 48.37 9.94
CA SER A 617 -22.08 49.09 9.75
C SER A 617 -22.08 49.73 8.35
N PHE A 618 -22.71 49.07 7.39
CA PHE A 618 -23.11 49.72 6.13
C PHE A 618 -24.27 50.66 6.42
N LYS A 619 -23.96 51.96 6.52
CA LYS A 619 -24.96 53.04 6.43
C LYS A 619 -25.55 53.01 5.02
N VAL A 620 -26.80 52.58 4.89
CA VAL A 620 -27.61 52.73 3.68
C VAL A 620 -28.06 54.19 3.59
N SER A 621 -27.46 54.98 2.70
CA SER A 621 -28.00 56.26 2.27
C SER A 621 -29.07 56.02 1.20
N ARG A 622 -30.34 56.21 1.55
CA ARG A 622 -31.46 56.29 0.60
C ARG A 622 -31.38 57.61 -0.17
N SER A 623 -31.21 57.55 -1.48
CA SER A 623 -31.55 58.64 -2.40
C SER A 623 -32.78 58.22 -3.22
N LEU A 624 -33.90 58.89 -2.97
CA LEU A 624 -35.10 58.84 -3.80
C LEU A 624 -34.81 59.47 -5.16
N SER A 625 -35.20 58.80 -6.25
CA SER A 625 -35.53 59.45 -7.51
C SER A 625 -36.87 58.93 -8.00
N LEU A 626 -37.83 59.85 -8.05
CA LEU A 626 -39.13 59.64 -8.69
C LEU A 626 -38.94 59.58 -10.20
N CYS A 627 -39.60 58.61 -10.85
CA CYS A 627 -39.94 58.70 -12.27
C CYS A 627 -41.40 59.14 -12.38
N SER A 628 -41.66 60.14 -13.19
CA SER A 628 -42.98 60.44 -13.76
C SER A 628 -42.77 60.91 -15.19
N VAL A 629 -43.44 60.18 -16.09
CA VAL A 629 -43.61 60.36 -17.56
C VAL A 629 -42.39 60.11 -18.43
#